data_AF-A0A4P7KQK5-F1
#
_entry.id   AF-A0A4P7KQK5-F1
#
_cell.length_a   1.000
_cell.length_b   1.000
_cell.length_c   1.000
_cell.angle_alpha   90.00
_cell.angle_beta   90.00
_cell.angle_gamma   90.00
#
_symmetry.space_group_name_H-M   'P 1'
#
loop_
_entity.id
_entity.type
_entity.pdbx_description
1 polymer ?
#
loop_
_entity_poly.entity_id
_entity_poly.type
_entity_poly.pdbx_seq_one_letter_code
_entity_poly.pdbx_strand_id
1 'polypeptide(L)'
;MPLRSSTEFVDHYSMLMGNANIFPQVPRKYLYHAYMAYMQGNGNKNALSLTNFGRSINGALKEMGKKYIRERTMYGYRTNLELDEEEAKDWLPSVPIA
;
A
#
# COMPACT_ATOMS: atom_id res chain seq x y z
N MET A 1 -4.49 -8.33 1.03
CA MET A 1 -4.20 -7.10 1.79
C MET A 1 -5.46 -6.23 1.77
N PRO A 2 -6.03 -5.91 2.93
CA PRO A 2 -7.24 -5.10 3.02
C PRO A 2 -6.94 -3.63 2.67
N LEU A 3 -7.58 -3.14 1.62
CA LEU A 3 -7.43 -1.77 1.12
C LEU A 3 -8.80 -1.09 1.01
N ARG A 4 -8.88 0.11 1.58
CA ARG A 4 -10.01 1.01 1.39
C ARG A 4 -9.67 1.98 0.27
N SER A 5 -10.65 2.24 -0.60
CA SER A 5 -10.54 3.24 -1.65
C SER A 5 -11.50 4.37 -1.30
N SER A 6 -10.97 5.58 -1.23
CA SER A 6 -11.78 6.78 -1.04
C SER A 6 -12.20 7.33 -2.41
N THR A 7 -13.43 7.84 -2.50
CA THR A 7 -13.95 8.53 -3.69
C THR A 7 -13.28 9.87 -3.93
N GLU A 8 -12.66 10.43 -2.89
CA GLU A 8 -11.93 11.70 -2.92
C GLU A 8 -10.54 11.52 -2.29
N PHE A 9 -9.58 12.34 -2.71
CA PHE A 9 -8.28 12.41 -2.04
C PHE A 9 -8.47 13.08 -0.69
N VAL A 10 -8.48 12.29 0.38
CA VAL A 10 -8.44 12.83 1.74
C VAL A 10 -6.98 12.88 2.16
N ASP A 11 -6.48 14.11 2.35
CA ASP A 11 -5.05 14.40 2.51
C ASP A 11 -4.41 13.72 3.74
N HIS A 12 -5.21 13.20 4.69
CA HIS A 12 -4.65 12.50 5.85
C HIS A 12 -4.58 10.97 5.72
N TYR A 13 -5.41 10.38 4.86
CA TYR A 13 -5.63 8.92 4.77
C TYR A 13 -5.02 8.27 3.51
N SER A 14 -4.56 9.11 2.58
CA SER A 14 -4.03 8.70 1.28
C SER A 14 -2.56 8.29 1.37
N MET A 15 -2.25 7.01 1.13
CA MET A 15 -0.90 6.45 1.20
C MET A 15 0.01 6.92 0.06
N LEU A 16 1.33 6.96 0.32
CA LEU A 16 2.33 7.12 -0.74
C LEU A 16 2.65 5.75 -1.34
N MET A 17 3.04 5.68 -2.60
CA MET A 17 3.42 4.42 -3.23
C MET A 17 4.66 3.80 -2.56
N GLY A 18 5.67 4.63 -2.24
CA GLY A 18 6.95 4.17 -1.70
C GLY A 18 7.79 3.38 -2.71
N ASN A 19 8.92 2.84 -2.25
CA ASN A 19 9.78 1.94 -3.03
C ASN A 19 10.64 1.09 -2.08
N ALA A 20 11.25 0.01 -2.59
CA ALA A 20 12.02 -0.94 -1.80
C ALA A 20 13.30 -0.37 -1.14
N ASN A 21 13.80 0.79 -1.61
CA ASN A 21 15.03 1.40 -1.11
C ASN A 21 14.81 2.34 0.08
N ILE A 22 13.55 2.57 0.50
CA ILE A 22 13.24 3.44 1.65
C ILE A 22 13.32 2.63 2.94
N PHE A 23 14.28 2.98 3.81
CA PHE A 23 14.49 2.35 5.11
C PHE A 23 14.46 3.37 6.26
N PRO A 24 13.92 3.02 7.45
CA PRO A 24 13.22 1.76 7.76
C PRO A 24 11.87 1.65 7.03
N GLN A 25 11.33 0.43 6.92
CA GLN A 25 10.04 0.25 6.25
C GLN A 25 8.90 0.83 7.09
N VAL A 26 8.17 1.80 6.53
CA VAL A 26 6.99 2.43 7.14
C VAL A 26 5.67 1.98 6.45
N PRO A 27 5.10 0.81 6.78
CA PRO A 27 3.92 0.26 6.10
C PRO A 27 2.63 1.08 6.27
N ARG A 28 2.50 1.88 7.33
CA ARG A 28 1.35 2.81 7.49
C ARG A 28 1.41 4.03 6.56
N LYS A 29 2.60 4.37 6.05
CA LYS A 29 2.81 5.53 5.16
C LYS A 29 2.90 5.11 3.70
N TYR A 30 3.56 3.99 3.44
CA TYR A 30 3.89 3.53 2.09
C TYR A 30 3.14 2.26 1.72
N LEU A 31 2.32 2.34 0.67
CA LEU A 31 1.49 1.25 0.17
C LEU A 31 2.33 0.02 -0.25
N TYR A 32 3.49 0.24 -0.88
CA TYR A 32 4.37 -0.86 -1.23
C TYR A 32 4.99 -1.53 0.01
N HIS A 33 5.20 -0.78 1.10
CA HIS A 33 5.73 -1.35 2.34
C HIS A 33 4.65 -2.15 3.07
N ALA A 34 3.40 -1.67 3.08
CA ALA A 34 2.26 -2.47 3.56
C ALA A 34 2.17 -3.79 2.79
N TYR A 35 2.36 -3.76 1.48
CA TYR A 35 2.40 -4.98 0.68
C TYR A 35 3.56 -5.91 1.04
N MET A 36 4.77 -5.39 1.26
CA MET A 36 5.90 -6.21 1.74
C MET A 36 5.58 -6.86 3.09
N ALA A 37 5.07 -6.09 4.05
CA ALA A 37 4.67 -6.60 5.36
C ALA A 37 3.58 -7.67 5.24
N TYR A 38 2.58 -7.46 4.39
CA TYR A 38 1.54 -8.45 4.11
C TYR A 38 2.11 -9.75 3.51
N MET A 39 3.06 -9.66 2.58
CA MET A 39 3.69 -10.84 1.99
C MET A 39 4.50 -11.61 3.04
N GLN A 40 5.27 -10.90 3.87
CA GLN A 40 6.06 -11.49 4.95
C GLN A 40 5.19 -12.16 6.02
N GLY A 41 4.15 -11.46 6.50
CA GLY A 41 3.23 -11.99 7.52
C GLY A 41 2.47 -13.24 7.07
N ASN A 42 2.23 -13.39 5.76
CA ASN A 42 1.58 -14.56 5.18
C ASN A 42 2.58 -15.64 4.69
N GLY A 43 3.87 -15.51 4.97
CA GLY A 43 4.89 -16.49 4.57
C GLY A 43 5.19 -16.54 3.05
N ASN A 44 4.71 -15.55 2.28
CA ASN A 44 4.92 -15.49 0.84
C ASN A 44 6.28 -14.86 0.51
N LYS A 45 7.21 -15.68 0.02
CA LYS A 45 8.58 -15.24 -0.34
C LYS A 45 8.67 -14.52 -1.69
N ASN A 46 7.67 -14.68 -2.55
CA ASN A 46 7.66 -14.15 -3.91
C ASN A 46 6.92 -12.81 -4.00
N ALA A 47 7.48 -11.80 -3.36
CA ALA A 47 6.97 -10.44 -3.47
C ALA A 47 7.08 -9.91 -4.91
N LEU A 48 5.99 -9.29 -5.40
CA LEU A 48 5.99 -8.61 -6.69
C LEU A 48 6.92 -7.38 -6.67
N SER A 49 7.56 -7.11 -7.81
CA SER A 49 8.24 -5.83 -8.02
C SER A 49 7.25 -4.67 -7.94
N LEU A 50 7.73 -3.47 -7.59
CA LEU A 50 6.90 -2.26 -7.47
C LEU A 50 5.99 -2.03 -8.68
N THR A 51 6.53 -2.24 -9.89
CA THR A 51 5.79 -2.10 -11.16
C THR A 51 4.68 -3.13 -11.30
N ASN A 52 4.96 -4.40 -11.00
CA ASN A 52 3.97 -5.47 -11.13
C ASN A 52 2.89 -5.36 -10.05
N PHE A 53 3.29 -5.01 -8.83
CA PHE A 53 2.36 -4.69 -7.75
C PHE A 53 1.40 -3.56 -8.14
N GLY A 54 1.93 -2.45 -8.67
CA GLY A 54 1.10 -1.33 -9.12
C GLY A 54 0.12 -1.69 -10.26
N ARG A 55 0.47 -2.63 -11.13
CA ARG A 55 -0.44 -3.17 -12.15
C ARG A 55 -1.51 -4.07 -11.53
N SER A 56 -1.11 -4.96 -10.63
CA SER A 56 -2.00 -5.89 -9.94
C SER A 56 -3.06 -5.17 -9.10
N ILE A 57 -2.66 -4.14 -8.33
CA ILE A 57 -3.61 -3.32 -7.56
C ILE A 57 -4.63 -2.62 -8.44
N ASN A 58 -4.18 -2.03 -9.56
CA ASN A 58 -5.08 -1.35 -10.48
C ASN A 58 -6.12 -2.33 -11.05
N GLY A 59 -5.68 -3.53 -11.45
CA GLY A 59 -6.58 -4.60 -11.89
C GLY A 59 -7.59 -5.00 -10.82
N ALA A 60 -7.12 -5.33 -9.62
CA ALA A 60 -7.98 -5.76 -8.51
C ALA A 60 -9.01 -4.68 -8.13
N LEU A 61 -8.61 -3.41 -8.06
CA LEU A 61 -9.54 -2.31 -7.77
C LEU A 61 -10.58 -2.15 -8.86
N LYS A 62 -10.18 -2.28 -10.13
CA LYS A 62 -11.10 -2.23 -11.27
C LYS A 62 -12.13 -3.36 -11.22
N GLU A 63 -11.71 -4.58 -10.84
CA GLU A 63 -12.61 -5.72 -10.64
C GLU A 63 -13.61 -5.49 -9.50
N MET A 64 -13.18 -4.80 -8.44
CA MET A 64 -14.04 -4.38 -7.33
C MET A 64 -14.92 -3.16 -7.64
N GLY A 65 -14.88 -2.63 -8.88
CA GLY A 65 -15.60 -1.40 -9.25
C GLY A 65 -15.06 -0.12 -8.59
N LYS A 66 -13.86 -0.18 -8.01
CA LYS A 66 -13.20 0.94 -7.32
C LYS A 66 -12.24 1.66 -8.27
N LYS A 67 -12.22 2.99 -8.21
CA LYS A 67 -11.30 3.80 -9.03
C LYS A 67 -9.94 3.91 -8.35
N TYR A 68 -8.90 3.42 -9.00
CA TYR A 68 -7.51 3.69 -8.58
C TYR A 68 -7.06 5.04 -9.12
N ILE A 69 -6.70 5.96 -8.22
CA ILE A 69 -6.13 7.27 -8.57
C ILE A 69 -4.74 7.35 -7.97
N ARG A 70 -3.78 7.81 -8.78
CA ARG A 70 -2.45 8.18 -8.31
C ARG A 70 -2.05 9.54 -8.85
N GLU A 71 -1.41 10.34 -8.04
CA GLU A 71 -0.93 11.67 -8.40
C GLU A 71 0.56 11.81 -8.08
N ARG A 72 1.29 12.53 -8.93
CA ARG A 72 2.71 12.80 -8.70
C ARG A 72 2.84 14.00 -7.75
N THR A 73 3.55 13.81 -6.66
CA THR A 73 3.85 14.83 -5.64
C THR A 73 5.36 15.02 -5.51
N MET A 74 5.79 16.04 -4.75
CA MET A 74 7.20 16.24 -4.38
C MET A 74 7.81 15.06 -3.61
N TYR A 75 6.98 14.24 -2.95
CA TYR A 75 7.41 13.08 -2.17
C TYR A 75 7.22 11.74 -2.90
N GLY A 76 6.97 11.78 -4.21
CA GLY A 76 6.68 10.60 -5.03
C GLY A 76 5.20 10.49 -5.41
N TYR A 77 4.72 9.29 -5.70
CA TYR A 77 3.32 9.08 -6.08
C TYR A 77 2.44 8.92 -4.84
N ARG A 78 1.36 9.71 -4.76
CA ARG A 78 0.30 9.56 -3.77
C ARG A 78 -0.87 8.79 -4.37
N THR A 79 -1.51 7.92 -3.60
CA THR A 79 -2.66 7.11 -4.05
C THR A 79 -3.91 7.46 -3.26
N ASN A 80 -5.09 7.18 -3.79
CA ASN A 80 -6.37 7.31 -3.07
C ASN A 80 -6.70 6.09 -2.18
N LEU A 81 -5.67 5.34 -1.78
CA LEU A 81 -5.81 4.11 -1.04
C LEU A 81 -5.38 4.32 0.40
N GLU A 82 -6.13 3.69 1.28
CA GLU A 82 -5.90 3.68 2.72
C GLU A 82 -5.81 2.22 3.19
N LEU A 83 -4.95 2.01 4.17
CA LEU A 83 -4.84 0.72 4.83
C LEU A 83 -5.96 0.58 5.87
N ASP A 84 -6.71 -0.51 5.81
CA ASP A 84 -7.61 -0.84 6.92
C ASP A 84 -6.80 -1.38 8.08
N GLU A 85 -6.47 -0.51 9.05
CA GLU A 85 -5.64 -0.90 10.19
C GLU A 85 -6.32 -1.94 11.09
N GLU A 86 -7.65 -1.99 11.14
CA GLU A 86 -8.40 -2.97 11.93
C GLU A 86 -8.24 -4.38 11.35
N GLU A 87 -8.39 -4.53 10.04
CA GLU A 87 -8.20 -5.81 9.34
C GLU A 87 -6.72 -6.16 9.11
N ALA A 88 -5.82 -5.19 9.22
CA ALA A 88 -4.39 -5.39 9.01
C ALA A 88 -3.63 -5.84 10.28
N LYS A 89 -4.25 -5.81 11.47
CA LYS A 89 -3.61 -6.08 12.77
C LYS A 89 -2.78 -7.37 12.81
N ASP A 90 -3.21 -8.41 12.09
CA ASP A 90 -2.58 -9.73 12.12
C ASP A 90 -1.19 -9.76 11.48
N TRP A 91 -0.92 -8.86 10.53
CA TRP A 91 0.32 -8.85 9.75
C TRP A 91 1.02 -7.48 9.73
N LEU A 92 0.34 -6.41 10.13
CA LEU A 92 0.88 -5.05 10.17
C LEU A 92 1.74 -4.87 11.43
N PRO A 93 3.05 -4.66 11.31
CA PRO A 93 3.91 -4.48 12.48
C PRO A 93 3.52 -3.21 13.25
N SER A 94 3.47 -3.30 14.58
CA SER A 94 3.17 -2.15 15.46
C SER A 94 4.32 -1.15 15.55
N VAL A 95 5.55 -1.58 15.22
CA VAL A 95 6.76 -0.75 15.21
C VAL A 95 7.38 -0.73 13.80
N PRO A 96 8.17 0.28 13.42
CA PRO A 96 8.92 0.25 12.17
C PRO A 96 9.79 -1.00 12.14
N ILE A 97 9.77 -1.75 11.03
CA ILE A 97 10.66 -2.90 10.85
C ILE A 97 12.08 -2.33 10.74
N ALA A 98 12.89 -2.59 11.76
CA ALA A 98 14.30 -2.19 11.85
C ALA A 98 15.19 -3.01 10.91
#